data_AF-A0A0G0D1M4-F1
#
_entry.id   AF-A0A0G0D1M4-F1
#
_cell.length_a   1.000
_cell.length_b   1.000
_cell.length_c   1.000
_cell.angle_alpha   90.00
_cell.angle_beta   90.00
_cell.angle_gamma   90.00
#
_symmetry.space_group_name_H-M   'P 1'
#
loop_
_entity.id
_entity.type
_entity.pdbx_description
1 polymer ?
#
loop_
_entity_poly.entity_id
_entity_poly.type
_entity_poly.pdbx_seq_one_letter_code
_entity_poly.pdbx_strand_id
1 'polypeptide(L)'
;MMGVILIGHSQGGIFLAKYLSENNYPKKIGAIMLVAPVYNNTPEVGSFKIEKSLNNISTQCEEIHIFHSKDDFVVPFSEMEEYKKELPNAKFHIFEDRGHFLQETFPEIIEEIKKIG
;
A
#
# COMPACT_ATOMS: atom_id res chain seq x y z
N MET A 1 16.64 -15.73 5.16
CA MET A 1 17.10 -14.47 4.55
C MET A 1 15.90 -13.55 4.47
N MET A 2 15.99 -12.39 5.15
CA MET A 2 15.00 -11.31 5.05
C MET A 2 14.81 -10.94 3.58
N GLY A 3 13.55 -10.88 3.13
CA GLY A 3 13.22 -10.30 1.83
C GLY A 3 13.40 -8.78 1.83
N VAL A 4 13.26 -8.15 0.67
CA VAL A 4 13.16 -6.69 0.62
C VAL A 4 11.82 -6.24 1.20
N ILE A 5 11.78 -5.05 1.79
CA ILE A 5 10.55 -4.37 2.19
C ILE A 5 10.35 -3.20 1.23
N LEU A 6 9.20 -3.15 0.57
CA LEU A 6 8.85 -2.08 -0.37
C LEU A 6 7.80 -1.19 0.28
N ILE A 7 8.11 0.10 0.41
CA ILE A 7 7.22 1.08 1.03
C ILE A 7 6.88 2.15 0.00
N GLY A 8 5.58 2.37 -0.23
CA GLY A 8 5.09 3.39 -1.16
C GLY A 8 4.08 4.29 -0.48
N HIS A 9 4.34 5.60 -0.48
CA HIS A 9 3.42 6.62 0.02
C HIS A 9 2.65 7.25 -1.14
N SER A 10 1.35 7.47 -0.96
CA SER A 10 0.49 8.19 -1.92
C SER A 10 0.60 7.58 -3.34
N GLN A 11 1.02 8.36 -4.32
CA GLN A 11 1.26 7.88 -5.69
C GLN A 11 2.35 6.78 -5.78
N GLY A 12 3.32 6.77 -4.86
CA GLY A 12 4.28 5.67 -4.75
C GLY A 12 3.60 4.35 -4.36
N GLY A 13 2.49 4.42 -3.62
CA GLY A 13 1.69 3.25 -3.25
C GLY A 13 1.00 2.61 -4.46
N ILE A 14 0.28 3.40 -5.27
CA ILE A 14 -0.37 2.89 -6.49
C ILE A 14 0.65 2.42 -7.53
N PHE A 15 1.81 3.08 -7.62
CA PHE A 15 2.91 2.63 -8.47
C PHE A 15 3.34 1.20 -8.11
N LEU A 16 3.62 0.94 -6.82
CA LEU A 16 4.02 -0.40 -6.38
C LEU A 16 2.90 -1.43 -6.60
N ALA A 17 1.65 -1.06 -6.29
CA ALA A 17 0.50 -1.94 -6.51
C ALA A 17 0.35 -2.33 -7.99
N LYS A 18 0.39 -1.36 -8.91
CA LYS A 18 0.34 -1.62 -10.35
C LYS A 18 1.57 -2.40 -10.83
N TYR A 19 2.76 -2.01 -10.41
CA TYR A 19 3.98 -2.67 -10.87
C TYR A 19 3.98 -4.15 -10.52
N LEU A 20 3.65 -4.51 -9.28
CA LEU A 20 3.63 -5.90 -8.82
C LEU A 20 2.41 -6.68 -9.30
N SER A 21 1.29 -6.01 -9.63
CA SER A 21 0.17 -6.68 -10.29
C SER A 21 0.53 -7.10 -11.74
N GLU A 22 1.45 -6.38 -12.37
CA GLU A 22 1.84 -6.59 -13.77
C GLU A 22 3.17 -7.34 -13.95
N ASN A 23 4.02 -7.36 -12.94
CA ASN A 23 5.39 -7.86 -13.03
C ASN A 23 5.76 -8.75 -11.85
N ASN A 24 6.76 -9.61 -12.06
CA ASN A 24 7.39 -10.39 -10.99
C ASN A 24 8.69 -9.71 -10.59
N TYR A 25 8.84 -9.44 -9.29
CA TYR A 25 10.06 -8.86 -8.76
C TYR A 25 11.17 -9.93 -8.61
N PRO A 26 12.43 -9.67 -9.01
CA PRO A 26 13.47 -10.69 -9.06
C PRO A 26 14.07 -11.06 -7.69
N LYS A 27 13.57 -10.47 -6.60
CA LYS A 27 13.98 -10.77 -5.23
C LYS A 27 12.76 -11.14 -4.40
N LYS A 28 12.98 -11.90 -3.32
CA LYS A 28 11.97 -12.17 -2.31
C LYS A 28 11.48 -10.85 -1.70
N ILE A 29 10.16 -10.64 -1.68
CA ILE A 29 9.54 -9.50 -0.99
C ILE A 29 9.01 -10.00 0.36
N GLY A 30 9.63 -9.53 1.45
CA GLY A 30 9.17 -9.84 2.80
C GLY A 30 7.89 -9.09 3.11
N ALA A 31 7.80 -7.82 2.70
CA ALA A 31 6.55 -7.09 2.78
C ALA A 31 6.43 -5.98 1.73
N ILE A 32 5.18 -5.68 1.39
CA ILE A 32 4.79 -4.42 0.78
C ILE A 32 3.97 -3.61 1.78
N MET A 33 4.26 -2.32 1.89
CA MET A 33 3.61 -1.40 2.80
C MET A 33 3.15 -0.16 2.03
N LEU A 34 1.84 -0.03 1.84
CA LEU A 34 1.22 1.06 1.10
C LEU A 34 0.67 2.07 2.09
N VAL A 35 1.16 3.32 2.06
CA VAL A 35 0.76 4.38 2.99
C VAL A 35 -0.06 5.43 2.23
N ALA A 36 -1.30 5.64 2.66
CA ALA A 36 -2.29 6.49 1.98
C ALA A 36 -2.33 6.28 0.45
N PRO A 37 -2.38 5.02 -0.04
CA PRO A 37 -2.30 4.78 -1.48
C PRO A 37 -3.55 5.32 -2.17
N VAL A 38 -3.35 6.04 -3.28
CA VAL A 38 -4.44 6.36 -4.22
C VAL A 38 -4.90 5.10 -4.96
N TYR A 39 -6.14 5.08 -5.41
CA TYR A 39 -6.64 4.09 -6.37
C TYR A 39 -7.29 4.84 -7.55
N ASN A 40 -7.99 4.12 -8.43
CA ASN A 40 -8.49 4.64 -9.70
C ASN A 40 -9.54 5.75 -9.59
N ASN A 41 -10.13 6.01 -8.42
CA ASN A 41 -11.16 7.04 -8.29
C ASN A 41 -10.56 8.45 -8.17
N THR A 42 -9.24 8.56 -8.00
CA THR A 42 -8.51 9.83 -7.93
C THR A 42 -8.14 10.28 -9.36
N PRO A 43 -8.58 11.46 -9.82
CA PRO A 43 -8.38 11.91 -11.20
C PRO A 43 -6.91 12.01 -11.65
N GLU A 44 -5.98 12.17 -10.70
CA GLU A 44 -4.57 12.46 -10.95
C GLU A 44 -3.67 11.22 -11.02
N VAL A 45 -4.23 10.00 -11.03
CA VAL A 45 -3.40 8.76 -11.06
C VAL A 45 -2.66 8.52 -12.37
N GLY A 46 -3.03 9.22 -13.45
CA GLY A 46 -2.32 9.18 -14.74
C GLY A 46 -2.06 7.75 -15.25
N SER A 47 -0.81 7.46 -15.60
CA SER A 47 -0.38 6.14 -16.10
C SER A 47 -0.33 5.05 -15.03
N PHE A 48 -0.60 5.37 -13.76
CA PHE A 48 -0.63 4.38 -12.67
C PHE A 48 -2.00 3.76 -12.46
N LYS A 49 -2.98 4.06 -13.32
CA LYS A 49 -4.28 3.41 -13.28
C LYS A 49 -4.13 1.88 -13.24
N ILE A 50 -4.78 1.26 -12.26
CA ILE A 50 -4.79 -0.18 -12.06
C ILE A 50 -5.82 -0.77 -13.03
N GLU A 51 -5.34 -1.52 -14.01
CA GLU A 51 -6.16 -2.13 -15.07
C GLU A 51 -6.24 -3.65 -14.95
N LYS A 52 -5.39 -4.24 -14.09
CA LYS A 52 -5.32 -5.67 -13.81
C LYS A 52 -5.57 -5.93 -12.34
N SER A 53 -6.02 -7.15 -12.04
CA SER A 53 -6.22 -7.60 -10.66
C SER A 53 -4.93 -7.55 -9.86
N LEU A 54 -5.03 -7.17 -8.59
CA LEU A 54 -3.89 -7.12 -7.67
C LEU A 54 -3.48 -8.48 -7.09
N ASN A 55 -4.12 -9.58 -7.52
CA ASN A 55 -3.84 -10.93 -7.03
C ASN A 55 -2.36 -11.33 -7.09
N ASN A 56 -1.60 -10.85 -8.07
CA ASN A 56 -0.18 -11.16 -8.19
C ASN A 56 0.69 -10.52 -7.08
N ILE A 57 0.17 -9.56 -6.32
CA ILE A 57 0.86 -9.05 -5.13
C ILE A 57 0.88 -10.14 -4.06
N SER A 58 -0.27 -10.79 -3.83
CA SER A 58 -0.44 -11.88 -2.85
C SER A 58 0.36 -13.14 -3.16
N THR A 59 0.81 -13.33 -4.40
CA THR A 59 1.63 -14.49 -4.79
C THR A 59 3.12 -14.28 -4.54
N GLN A 60 3.58 -13.03 -4.38
CA GLN A 60 5.00 -12.69 -4.31
C GLN A 60 5.42 -11.90 -3.07
N CYS A 61 4.47 -11.35 -2.30
CA CYS A 61 4.72 -10.66 -1.04
C CYS A 61 4.31 -11.57 0.12
N GLU A 62 5.19 -11.78 1.10
CA GLU A 62 4.82 -12.55 2.31
C GLU A 62 3.82 -11.79 3.18
N GLU A 63 4.00 -10.48 3.32
CA GLU A 63 3.07 -9.60 4.02
C GLU A 63 2.65 -8.40 3.17
N ILE A 64 1.39 -7.97 3.33
CA ILE A 64 0.81 -6.81 2.66
C ILE A 64 0.18 -5.94 3.72
N HIS A 65 0.65 -4.70 3.86
CA HIS A 65 0.13 -3.72 4.81
C HIS A 65 -0.38 -2.51 4.05
N ILE A 66 -1.56 -2.02 4.43
CA ILE A 66 -2.13 -0.80 3.90
C ILE A 66 -2.48 0.11 5.07
N PHE A 67 -1.93 1.31 5.08
CA PHE A 67 -2.14 2.31 6.11
C PHE A 67 -2.98 3.44 5.50
N HIS A 68 -4.09 3.82 6.14
CA HIS A 68 -4.93 4.92 5.67
C HIS A 68 -5.56 5.66 6.84
N SER A 69 -5.71 6.98 6.72
CA SER A 69 -6.39 7.80 7.72
C SER A 69 -7.74 8.26 7.23
N LYS A 70 -8.77 8.23 8.08
CA LYS A 70 -10.11 8.70 7.71
C LYS A 70 -10.16 10.21 7.46
N ASP A 71 -9.28 10.97 8.10
CA ASP A 71 -9.09 12.41 7.94
C ASP A 71 -8.07 12.79 6.86
N ASP A 72 -7.66 11.85 6.00
CA ASP A 72 -6.79 12.15 4.86
C ASP A 72 -7.45 13.16 3.92
N PHE A 73 -6.86 14.36 3.88
CA PHE A 73 -7.37 15.50 3.11
C PHE A 73 -6.98 15.46 1.62
N VAL A 74 -6.14 14.50 1.22
CA VAL A 74 -5.66 14.33 -0.16
C VAL A 74 -6.30 13.10 -0.80
N VAL A 75 -6.28 11.98 -0.10
CA VAL A 75 -6.75 10.68 -0.62
C VAL A 75 -7.98 10.23 0.15
N PRO A 76 -9.19 10.31 -0.43
CA PRO A 76 -10.41 9.92 0.25
C PRO A 76 -10.33 8.48 0.76
N PHE A 77 -10.85 8.24 1.97
CA PHE A 77 -10.87 6.90 2.57
C PHE A 77 -11.56 5.84 1.69
N SER A 78 -12.46 6.25 0.78
CA SER A 78 -13.08 5.35 -0.19
C SER A 78 -12.11 4.65 -1.14
N GLU A 79 -10.92 5.22 -1.40
CA GLU A 79 -9.88 4.56 -2.20
C GLU A 79 -9.35 3.29 -1.52
N MET A 80 -9.24 3.31 -0.18
CA MET A 80 -8.81 2.16 0.60
C MET A 80 -9.81 0.99 0.47
N GLU A 81 -11.10 1.28 0.38
CA GLU A 81 -12.13 0.25 0.20
C GLU A 81 -11.98 -0.49 -1.13
N GLU A 82 -11.40 0.12 -2.18
CA GLU A 82 -11.06 -0.59 -3.41
C GLU A 82 -9.92 -1.59 -3.20
N TYR A 83 -8.87 -1.20 -2.49
CA TYR A 83 -7.79 -2.13 -2.12
C TYR A 83 -8.30 -3.29 -1.25
N LYS A 84 -9.27 -3.05 -0.36
CA LYS A 84 -9.86 -4.09 0.49
C LYS A 84 -10.60 -5.16 -0.31
N LYS A 85 -11.21 -4.79 -1.43
CA LYS A 85 -11.84 -5.74 -2.36
C LYS A 85 -10.81 -6.60 -3.09
N GLU A 86 -9.74 -5.97 -3.60
CA GLU A 86 -8.72 -6.64 -4.41
C GLU A 86 -7.67 -7.41 -3.59
N LEU A 87 -7.39 -6.97 -2.37
CA LEU A 87 -6.39 -7.53 -1.46
C LEU A 87 -7.03 -7.87 -0.09
N PRO A 88 -8.00 -8.79 -0.03
CA PRO A 88 -8.76 -9.07 1.18
C PRO A 88 -7.91 -9.64 2.34
N ASN A 89 -6.72 -10.18 2.03
CA ASN A 89 -5.78 -10.73 3.01
C ASN A 89 -4.74 -9.72 3.51
N ALA A 90 -4.78 -8.47 3.02
CA ALA A 90 -3.88 -7.44 3.52
C ALA A 90 -4.23 -7.02 4.95
N LYS A 91 -3.23 -6.57 5.70
CA LYS A 91 -3.40 -5.95 7.01
C LYS A 91 -3.73 -4.46 6.81
N PHE A 92 -4.96 -4.08 7.15
CA PHE A 92 -5.43 -2.71 7.06
C PHE A 92 -5.25 -1.99 8.40
N HIS A 93 -4.42 -0.95 8.41
CA HIS A 93 -4.14 -0.08 9.54
C HIS A 93 -4.90 1.23 9.33
N ILE A 94 -6.02 1.38 10.02
CA ILE A 94 -6.95 2.51 9.87
C ILE A 94 -6.75 3.47 11.02
N PHE A 95 -6.54 4.75 10.69
CA PHE A 95 -6.35 5.83 11.66
C PHE A 95 -7.46 6.86 11.54
N GLU A 96 -7.68 7.64 12.59
CA GLU A 96 -8.66 8.73 12.62
C GLU A 96 -8.01 10.11 12.44
N ASP A 97 -6.70 10.22 12.67
CA ASP A 97 -5.99 11.49 12.94
C ASP A 97 -4.58 11.58 12.33
N ARG A 98 -4.30 10.80 11.29
CA ARG A 98 -3.00 10.76 10.59
C ARG A 98 -2.99 11.58 9.29
N GLY A 99 -4.09 12.23 8.90
CA GLY A 99 -4.17 13.00 7.65
C GLY A 99 -3.57 12.25 6.47
N HIS A 100 -2.77 12.94 5.65
CA HIS A 100 -2.04 12.33 4.53
C HIS A 100 -0.64 11.78 4.91
N PHE A 101 -0.41 11.45 6.19
CA PHE A 101 0.85 10.90 6.70
C PHE A 101 2.09 11.80 6.43
N LEU A 102 1.93 13.13 6.56
CA LEU A 102 2.99 14.12 6.33
C LEU A 102 3.76 14.50 7.60
N GLN A 103 3.63 13.72 8.67
CA GLN A 103 4.31 13.96 9.95
C GLN A 103 5.75 13.48 9.89
N GLU A 104 6.60 14.03 10.76
CA GLU A 104 8.00 13.62 10.89
C GLU A 104 8.18 12.17 11.31
N THR A 105 7.22 11.64 12.10
CA THR A 105 7.30 10.30 12.68
C THR A 105 6.07 9.48 12.37
N PHE A 106 6.29 8.21 12.06
CA PHE A 106 5.22 7.21 11.93
C PHE A 106 5.64 5.92 12.67
N PRO A 107 5.55 5.86 14.01
CA PRO A 107 6.08 4.73 14.77
C PRO A 107 5.40 3.39 14.42
N GLU A 108 4.13 3.39 14.06
CA GLU A 108 3.36 2.18 13.74
C GLU A 108 3.94 1.43 12.53
N ILE A 109 4.40 2.13 11.48
CA ILE A 109 5.05 1.46 10.36
C ILE A 109 6.39 0.84 10.78
N ILE A 110 7.13 1.48 11.69
CA ILE A 110 8.39 0.97 12.22
C ILE A 110 8.15 -0.30 13.04
N GLU A 111 7.07 -0.36 13.82
CA GLU A 111 6.68 -1.55 14.56
C GLU A 111 6.37 -2.72 13.63
N GLU A 112 5.64 -2.48 12.53
CA GLU A 112 5.38 -3.51 11.52
C GLU A 112 6.67 -3.93 10.79
N ILE A 113 7.56 -3.00 10.44
CA ILE A 113 8.88 -3.31 9.84
C ILE A 113 9.69 -4.24 10.75
N LYS A 114 9.71 -3.99 12.06
CA LYS A 114 10.45 -4.80 13.02
C LYS A 114 9.89 -6.22 13.20
N LYS A 115 8.63 -6.45 12.83
CA LYS A 115 8.00 -7.78 12.87
C LYS A 115 8.35 -8.62 11.63
N ILE A 116 8.80 -7.98 10.55
CA ILE A 116 9.18 -8.64 9.29
C ILE A 116 10.61 -9.17 9.43
N GLY A 117 10.73 -10.51 9.39
CA GLY A 117 11.95 -11.25 9.73
C GLY A 117 12.82 -11.71 8.58
#